data_AF-A0A653CT77-F1
#
_entry.id   AF-A0A653CT77-F1
#
_cell.length_a   1.000
_cell.length_b   1.000
_cell.length_c   1.000
_cell.angle_alpha   90.00
_cell.angle_beta   90.00
_cell.angle_gamma   90.00
#
_symmetry.space_group_name_H-M   'P 1'
#
loop_
_entity.id
_entity.type
_entity.pdbx_description
1 polymer ?
#
loop_
_entity_poly.entity_id
_entity_poly.type
_entity_poly.pdbx_seq_one_letter_code
_entity_poly.pdbx_strand_id
1 'polypeptide(L)'
;MKKFINLSINKQLHFNDIDSSIETVINRNRDGFTDISLTPARAVFSLECEILQQLFKTLIDLQRLQFLPSLALIHGAHTRLAAWESKMQSRESWKLGIVFKNSPLPALFQWLQKLKGTVLSKFSLYFHDTLAQQTTPSDMRHLCAKLHYDHYQKMVTFQRKYDASYVIILSDNQVCYDTRDYDSFPIIVSYPPRSPNQLEIILRMISDIAQELIVDKIIYKFSTQEQCTYVLSTIEQNIYLVILFENKKSEKDSFINHFAMELCQNLRCEKVFASLKNQTK
;
A
#
# COMPACT_ATOMS: atom_id res chain seq x y z
N MET A 1 9.02 10.58 -15.52
CA MET A 1 8.97 9.10 -15.68
C MET A 1 10.33 8.40 -15.48
N LYS A 2 11.41 8.75 -16.21
CA LYS A 2 12.75 8.14 -15.99
C LYS A 2 13.31 8.27 -14.55
N LYS A 3 13.03 9.39 -13.87
CA LYS A 3 13.39 9.59 -12.45
C LYS A 3 12.62 8.64 -11.50
N PHE A 4 11.35 8.34 -11.80
CA PHE A 4 10.54 7.34 -11.06
C PHE A 4 11.09 5.93 -11.22
N ILE A 5 11.49 5.59 -12.44
CA ILE A 5 12.12 4.31 -12.79
C ILE A 5 13.45 4.12 -12.06
N ASN A 6 14.20 5.20 -11.82
CA ASN A 6 15.45 5.17 -11.04
C ASN A 6 15.20 5.17 -9.53
N LEU A 7 14.16 5.86 -9.03
CA LEU A 7 13.78 5.82 -7.61
C LEU A 7 13.23 4.45 -7.20
N SER A 8 12.51 3.74 -8.10
CA SER A 8 12.10 2.34 -7.90
C SER A 8 13.26 1.33 -7.91
N ILE A 9 14.51 1.77 -8.05
CA ILE A 9 15.71 0.93 -7.89
C ILE A 9 16.14 0.86 -6.43
N ASN A 10 15.78 1.87 -5.62
CA ASN A 10 16.04 1.84 -4.19
C ASN A 10 15.00 0.95 -3.50
N LYS A 11 15.48 -0.03 -2.73
CA LYS A 11 14.64 -0.96 -1.95
C LYS A 11 13.76 -0.24 -0.92
N GLN A 12 14.13 0.98 -0.54
CA GLN A 12 13.29 1.89 0.24
C GLN A 12 12.84 3.05 -0.63
N LEU A 13 11.54 3.04 -0.97
CA LEU A 13 10.90 4.16 -1.62
C LEU A 13 10.47 5.19 -0.58
N HIS A 14 11.16 6.32 -0.55
CA HIS A 14 10.74 7.47 0.26
C HIS A 14 9.66 8.24 -0.51
N PHE A 15 8.39 8.04 -0.15
CA PHE A 15 7.26 8.67 -0.84
C PHE A 15 7.33 10.20 -0.81
N ASN A 16 7.90 10.79 0.24
CA ASN A 16 8.13 12.25 0.35
C ASN A 16 9.06 12.80 -0.76
N ASP A 17 10.13 12.07 -1.10
CA ASP A 17 11.08 12.48 -2.15
C ASP A 17 10.44 12.44 -3.53
N ILE A 18 9.51 11.50 -3.71
CA ILE A 18 8.73 11.36 -4.94
C ILE A 18 7.72 12.49 -5.04
N ASP A 19 6.97 12.79 -3.98
CA ASP A 19 6.01 13.90 -3.96
C ASP A 19 6.71 15.23 -4.26
N SER A 20 7.86 15.48 -3.62
CA SER A 20 8.69 16.67 -3.87
C SER A 20 9.18 16.74 -5.33
N SER A 21 9.53 15.59 -5.92
CA SER A 21 9.92 15.50 -7.33
C SER A 21 8.75 15.76 -8.28
N ILE A 22 7.53 15.33 -7.94
CA ILE A 22 6.31 15.63 -8.71
C ILE A 22 6.05 17.13 -8.68
N GLU A 23 6.08 17.73 -7.49
CA GLU A 23 5.86 19.17 -7.31
C GLU A 23 6.87 20.01 -8.11
N THR A 24 8.14 19.61 -8.09
CA THR A 24 9.18 20.25 -8.92
C THR A 24 8.85 20.18 -10.42
N VAL A 25 8.36 19.04 -10.91
CA VAL A 25 7.97 18.85 -12.32
C VAL A 25 6.75 19.71 -12.67
N ILE A 26 5.76 19.77 -11.79
CA ILE A 26 4.57 20.62 -11.96
C ILE A 26 5.00 22.08 -12.08
N ASN A 27 5.79 22.57 -11.12
CA ASN A 27 6.23 23.96 -11.06
C ASN A 27 7.09 24.34 -12.28
N ARG A 28 8.00 23.45 -12.71
CA ARG A 28 8.86 23.69 -13.87
C ARG A 28 8.08 23.82 -15.19
N ASN A 29 6.96 23.12 -15.33
CA ASN A 29 6.18 23.08 -16.57
C ASN A 29 4.92 23.95 -16.53
N ARG A 30 4.66 24.65 -15.42
CA ARG A 30 3.47 25.49 -15.23
C ARG A 30 3.33 26.54 -16.34
N ASP A 31 4.43 27.21 -16.66
CA ASP A 31 4.48 28.29 -17.66
C ASP A 31 4.94 27.80 -19.04
N GLY A 32 5.13 26.48 -19.22
CA GLY A 32 5.59 25.90 -20.49
C GLY A 32 4.51 25.76 -21.56
N PHE A 33 3.24 26.00 -21.21
CA PHE A 33 2.07 25.82 -22.07
C PHE A 33 1.35 27.15 -22.30
N THR A 34 2.06 28.13 -22.88
CA THR A 34 1.54 29.48 -23.15
C THR A 34 0.71 29.56 -24.43
N ASP A 35 0.99 28.71 -25.42
CA ASP A 35 0.24 28.65 -26.67
C ASP A 35 -1.14 28.02 -26.45
N ILE A 36 -2.19 28.66 -26.96
CA ILE A 36 -3.57 28.19 -26.84
C ILE A 36 -3.78 26.80 -27.47
N SER A 37 -3.03 26.47 -28.52
CA SER A 37 -3.05 25.17 -29.18
C SER A 37 -2.57 24.04 -28.26
N LEU A 38 -1.79 24.36 -27.23
CA LEU A 38 -1.29 23.41 -26.23
C LEU A 38 -2.23 23.25 -25.03
N THR A 39 -3.37 23.96 -24.98
CA THR A 39 -4.34 23.86 -23.89
C THR A 39 -4.80 22.42 -23.59
N PRO A 40 -5.09 21.57 -24.60
CA PRO A 40 -5.47 20.17 -24.34
C PRO A 40 -4.33 19.36 -23.73
N ALA A 41 -3.10 19.57 -24.19
CA ALA A 41 -1.92 18.91 -23.65
C ALA A 41 -1.66 19.33 -22.20
N ARG A 42 -1.80 20.63 -21.89
CA ARG A 42 -1.73 21.16 -20.53
C ARG A 42 -2.76 20.50 -19.62
N ALA A 43 -4.01 20.38 -20.08
CA ALA A 43 -5.08 19.78 -19.29
C ALA A 43 -4.80 18.31 -18.94
N VAL A 44 -4.31 17.51 -19.91
CA VAL A 44 -3.94 16.11 -19.67
C VAL A 44 -2.73 16.02 -18.74
N PHE A 45 -1.70 16.83 -18.97
CA PHE A 45 -0.51 16.88 -18.12
C PHE A 45 -0.85 17.23 -16.66
N SER A 46 -1.66 18.27 -16.45
CA SER A 46 -2.14 18.66 -15.11
C SER A 46 -2.92 17.52 -14.45
N LEU A 47 -3.81 16.87 -15.19
CA LEU A 47 -4.62 15.76 -14.67
C LEU A 47 -3.75 14.56 -14.25
N GLU A 48 -2.78 14.17 -15.07
CA GLU A 48 -1.82 13.11 -14.75
C GLU A 48 -1.03 13.42 -13.48
N CYS A 49 -0.52 14.64 -13.39
CA CYS A 49 0.27 15.10 -12.24
C CYS A 49 -0.57 15.18 -10.96
N GLU A 50 -1.81 15.68 -11.02
CA GLU A 50 -2.72 15.74 -9.88
C GLU A 50 -3.07 14.35 -9.34
N ILE A 51 -3.41 13.41 -10.22
CA ILE A 51 -3.71 12.02 -9.83
C ILE A 51 -2.49 11.41 -9.15
N LEU A 52 -1.31 11.57 -9.76
CA LEU A 52 -0.07 11.03 -9.23
C LEU A 52 0.24 11.60 -7.84
N GLN A 53 0.12 12.92 -7.69
CA GLN A 53 0.35 13.61 -6.42
C GLN A 53 -0.63 13.14 -5.34
N GLN A 54 -1.92 12.98 -5.65
CA GLN A 54 -2.91 12.48 -4.69
C GLN A 54 -2.60 11.05 -4.23
N LEU A 55 -2.17 10.18 -5.14
CA LEU A 55 -1.81 8.79 -4.80
C LEU A 55 -0.55 8.72 -3.94
N PHE A 56 0.48 9.54 -4.20
CA PHE A 56 1.69 9.57 -3.38
C PHE A 56 1.46 10.23 -2.01
N LYS A 57 0.67 11.31 -1.95
CA LYS A 57 0.22 11.90 -0.67
C LYS A 57 -0.57 10.91 0.17
N THR A 58 -1.44 10.12 -0.46
CA THR A 58 -2.13 9.01 0.23
C THR A 58 -1.13 8.03 0.83
N LEU A 59 -0.09 7.62 0.09
CA LEU A 59 0.92 6.68 0.61
C LEU A 59 1.68 7.26 1.82
N ILE A 60 1.94 8.57 1.85
CA ILE A 60 2.54 9.27 2.99
C ILE A 60 1.57 9.30 4.18
N ASP A 61 0.30 9.64 3.95
CA ASP A 61 -0.73 9.70 4.97
C ASP A 61 -1.02 8.31 5.58
N LEU A 62 -0.93 7.25 4.77
CA LEU A 62 -0.99 5.85 5.24
C LEU A 62 0.16 5.49 6.18
N GLN A 63 1.38 5.99 5.93
CA GLN A 63 2.51 5.78 6.85
C GLN A 63 2.31 6.49 8.19
N ARG A 64 1.52 7.56 8.20
CA ARG A 64 1.14 8.35 9.38
C ARG A 64 -0.20 7.90 9.99
N LEU A 65 -0.77 6.81 9.49
CA LEU A 65 -2.07 6.25 9.88
C LEU A 65 -3.21 7.28 9.87
N GLN A 66 -3.20 8.20 8.90
CA GLN A 66 -4.21 9.25 8.76
C GLN A 66 -5.40 8.79 7.93
N PHE A 67 -6.47 8.33 8.59
CA PHE A 67 -7.65 7.76 7.92
C PHE A 67 -8.34 8.74 6.96
N LEU A 68 -8.87 9.86 7.48
CA LEU A 68 -9.69 10.79 6.69
C LEU A 68 -8.90 11.47 5.56
N PRO A 69 -7.67 11.98 5.77
CA PRO A 69 -6.87 12.55 4.69
C PRO A 69 -6.60 11.54 3.57
N SER A 70 -6.21 10.30 3.92
CA SER A 70 -5.99 9.23 2.95
C SER A 70 -7.25 8.93 2.13
N LEU A 71 -8.40 8.81 2.79
CA LEU A 71 -9.68 8.53 2.13
C LEU A 71 -10.06 9.63 1.13
N ALA A 72 -9.93 10.90 1.54
CA ALA A 72 -10.25 12.05 0.69
C ALA A 72 -9.38 12.09 -0.57
N LEU A 73 -8.07 11.83 -0.43
CA LEU A 73 -7.14 11.80 -1.56
C LEU A 73 -7.42 10.63 -2.51
N ILE A 74 -7.71 9.43 -1.98
CA ILE A 74 -8.10 8.26 -2.81
C ILE A 74 -9.36 8.55 -3.60
N HIS A 75 -10.38 9.14 -2.96
CA HIS A 75 -11.62 9.51 -3.62
C HIS A 75 -11.38 10.58 -4.71
N GLY A 76 -10.53 11.57 -4.43
CA GLY A 76 -10.10 12.58 -5.39
C GLY A 76 -9.43 11.98 -6.63
N ALA A 77 -8.53 11.02 -6.43
CA ALA A 77 -7.84 10.34 -7.52
C ALA A 77 -8.80 9.45 -8.33
N HIS A 78 -9.69 8.74 -7.65
CA HIS A 78 -10.73 7.91 -8.29
C HIS A 78 -11.67 8.75 -9.18
N THR A 79 -12.17 9.87 -8.65
CA THR A 79 -13.08 10.77 -9.38
C THR A 79 -12.42 11.32 -10.64
N ARG A 80 -11.15 11.73 -10.56
CA ARG A 80 -10.37 12.22 -11.70
C ARG A 80 -10.12 11.13 -12.75
N LEU A 81 -9.75 9.92 -12.31
CA LEU A 81 -9.55 8.79 -13.22
C LEU A 81 -10.85 8.43 -13.96
N ALA A 82 -11.97 8.38 -13.25
CA ALA A 82 -13.28 8.10 -13.85
C ALA A 82 -13.69 9.19 -14.87
N ALA A 83 -13.48 10.47 -14.53
CA ALA A 83 -13.74 11.58 -15.44
C ALA A 83 -12.82 11.60 -16.67
N TRP A 84 -11.58 11.12 -16.53
CA TRP A 84 -10.66 10.94 -17.66
C TRP A 84 -11.14 9.80 -18.57
N GLU A 85 -11.49 8.66 -17.98
CA GLU A 85 -11.98 7.49 -18.69
C GLU A 85 -13.23 7.78 -19.52
N SER A 86 -14.21 8.48 -18.94
CA SER A 86 -15.46 8.83 -19.64
C SER A 86 -15.22 9.70 -20.87
N LYS A 87 -14.23 10.61 -20.80
CA LYS A 87 -13.84 11.46 -21.94
C LYS A 87 -13.13 10.67 -23.04
N MET A 88 -12.40 9.61 -22.70
CA MET A 88 -11.77 8.73 -23.68
C MET A 88 -12.81 7.85 -24.39
N GLN A 89 -13.72 7.22 -23.63
CA GLN A 89 -14.77 6.35 -24.18
C GLN A 89 -15.73 7.13 -25.11
N SER A 90 -15.99 8.41 -24.84
CA SER A 90 -16.84 9.26 -25.69
C SER A 90 -16.23 9.60 -27.06
N ARG A 91 -14.90 9.48 -27.21
CA ARG A 91 -14.17 9.81 -28.45
C ARG A 91 -13.93 8.60 -29.34
N GLU A 92 -13.96 7.38 -28.79
CA GLU A 92 -13.65 6.15 -29.51
C GLU A 92 -14.90 5.29 -29.76
N SER A 93 -15.75 5.72 -30.67
CA SER A 93 -16.69 4.84 -31.37
C SER A 93 -15.97 4.01 -32.45
N TRP A 94 -14.86 3.36 -32.13
CA TRP A 94 -14.17 2.44 -33.03
C TRP A 94 -14.65 1.01 -32.76
N LYS A 95 -15.75 0.67 -33.42
CA LYS A 95 -16.26 -0.70 -33.59
C LYS A 95 -15.27 -1.55 -34.41
N LEU A 96 -14.16 -1.99 -33.85
CA LEU A 96 -13.31 -3.05 -34.42
C LEU A 96 -12.78 -3.97 -33.31
N GLY A 97 -13.70 -4.49 -32.49
CA GLY A 97 -13.42 -5.30 -31.31
C GLY A 97 -12.96 -6.75 -31.55
N ILE A 98 -12.15 -7.06 -32.58
CA ILE A 98 -11.74 -8.47 -32.82
C ILE A 98 -10.22 -8.67 -33.08
N VAL A 99 -9.39 -7.66 -33.35
CA VAL A 99 -8.01 -7.92 -33.85
C VAL A 99 -6.86 -7.52 -32.90
N PHE A 100 -7.08 -6.71 -31.85
CA PHE A 100 -6.00 -6.36 -30.90
C PHE A 100 -6.36 -6.73 -29.46
N LYS A 101 -5.66 -7.71 -28.90
CA LYS A 101 -5.75 -8.15 -27.48
C LYS A 101 -5.20 -7.13 -26.46
N ASN A 102 -4.95 -5.89 -26.89
CA ASN A 102 -4.42 -4.83 -26.03
C ASN A 102 -5.58 -3.88 -25.68
N SER A 103 -5.77 -3.63 -24.38
CA SER A 103 -6.75 -2.64 -23.90
C SER A 103 -6.52 -1.30 -24.62
N PRO A 104 -7.59 -0.63 -25.12
CA PRO A 104 -7.48 0.59 -25.92
C PRO A 104 -6.94 1.80 -25.13
N LEU A 105 -6.85 1.69 -23.81
CA LEU A 105 -6.46 2.80 -22.94
C LEU A 105 -4.94 3.04 -22.96
N PRO A 106 -4.45 4.29 -22.83
CA PRO A 106 -3.01 4.57 -22.74
C PRO A 106 -2.33 3.84 -21.58
N ALA A 107 -1.10 3.35 -21.81
CA ALA A 107 -0.36 2.54 -20.84
C ALA A 107 -0.19 3.24 -19.47
N LEU A 108 0.07 4.55 -19.47
CA LEU A 108 0.17 5.33 -18.24
C LEU A 108 -1.16 5.40 -17.48
N PHE A 109 -2.28 5.57 -18.19
CA PHE A 109 -3.61 5.57 -17.59
C PHE A 109 -3.90 4.23 -16.90
N GLN A 110 -3.65 3.11 -17.60
CA GLN A 110 -3.80 1.77 -17.03
C GLN A 110 -2.90 1.58 -15.80
N TRP A 111 -1.68 2.10 -15.84
CA TRP A 111 -0.76 2.05 -14.70
C TRP A 111 -1.27 2.87 -13.51
N LEU A 112 -1.83 4.06 -13.73
CA LEU A 112 -2.45 4.89 -12.68
C LEU A 112 -3.67 4.20 -12.06
N GLN A 113 -4.52 3.55 -12.86
CA GLN A 113 -5.62 2.72 -12.35
C GLN A 113 -5.11 1.58 -11.46
N LYS A 114 -4.04 0.89 -11.90
CA LYS A 114 -3.41 -0.18 -11.13
C LYS A 114 -2.83 0.35 -9.81
N LEU A 115 -2.12 1.47 -9.84
CA LEU A 115 -1.57 2.12 -8.65
C LEU A 115 -2.69 2.50 -7.67
N LYS A 116 -3.76 3.16 -8.15
CA LYS A 116 -4.93 3.49 -7.33
C LYS A 116 -5.57 2.26 -6.68
N GLY A 117 -5.61 1.14 -7.39
CA GLY A 117 -6.13 -0.12 -6.85
C GLY A 117 -5.23 -0.72 -5.77
N THR A 118 -3.91 -0.68 -5.96
CA THR A 118 -2.93 -1.10 -4.94
C THR A 118 -3.00 -0.21 -3.69
N VAL A 119 -3.04 1.12 -3.87
CA VAL A 119 -3.17 2.09 -2.76
C VAL A 119 -4.47 1.86 -1.98
N LEU A 120 -5.58 1.63 -2.68
CA LEU A 120 -6.87 1.32 -2.02
C LEU A 120 -6.83 -0.02 -1.26
N SER A 121 -6.17 -1.04 -1.82
CA SER A 121 -6.00 -2.34 -1.15
C SER A 121 -5.21 -2.20 0.14
N LYS A 122 -4.14 -1.38 0.14
CA LYS A 122 -3.36 -1.04 1.33
C LYS A 122 -4.17 -0.24 2.35
N PHE A 123 -4.87 0.81 1.92
CA PHE A 123 -5.77 1.59 2.77
C PHE A 123 -6.81 0.71 3.48
N SER A 124 -7.44 -0.20 2.73
CA SER A 124 -8.47 -1.08 3.26
C SER A 124 -7.93 -2.06 4.31
N LEU A 125 -6.67 -2.47 4.18
CA LEU A 125 -6.00 -3.28 5.20
C LEU A 125 -5.66 -2.47 6.45
N TYR A 126 -5.04 -1.30 6.26
CA TYR A 126 -4.54 -0.48 7.37
C TYR A 126 -5.66 0.06 8.26
N PHE A 127 -6.82 0.31 7.66
CA PHE A 127 -8.00 0.80 8.37
C PHE A 127 -9.14 -0.22 8.35
N HIS A 128 -8.81 -1.51 8.26
CA HIS A 128 -9.81 -2.58 8.19
C HIS A 128 -10.80 -2.49 9.36
N ASP A 129 -10.29 -2.30 10.58
CA ASP A 129 -11.13 -2.25 11.79
C ASP A 129 -11.96 -0.98 11.83
N THR A 130 -11.40 0.18 11.44
CA THR A 130 -12.16 1.43 11.28
C THR A 130 -13.29 1.28 10.26
N LEU A 131 -13.02 0.65 9.11
CA LEU A 131 -14.02 0.41 8.07
C LEU A 131 -15.09 -0.56 8.57
N ALA A 132 -14.71 -1.65 9.25
CA ALA A 132 -15.65 -2.62 9.80
C ALA A 132 -16.56 -2.01 10.89
N GLN A 133 -16.07 -1.04 11.67
CA GLN A 133 -16.87 -0.31 12.66
C GLN A 133 -17.83 0.70 12.02
N GLN A 134 -17.49 1.23 10.84
CA GLN A 134 -18.27 2.27 10.15
C GLN A 134 -19.18 1.71 9.04
N THR A 135 -19.17 0.40 8.81
CA THR A 135 -19.94 -0.25 7.73
C THR A 135 -20.68 -1.48 8.25
N THR A 136 -21.67 -1.96 7.49
CA THR A 136 -22.28 -3.25 7.81
C THR A 136 -21.41 -4.40 7.32
N PRO A 137 -21.53 -5.63 7.86
CA PRO A 137 -20.82 -6.80 7.32
C PRO A 137 -21.13 -7.10 5.85
N SER A 138 -22.29 -6.67 5.35
CA SER A 138 -22.62 -6.77 3.93
C SER A 138 -21.83 -5.76 3.10
N ASP A 139 -21.78 -4.51 3.55
CA ASP A 139 -21.05 -3.44 2.88
C ASP A 139 -19.54 -3.70 2.90
N MET A 140 -19.01 -4.17 4.02
CA MET A 140 -17.59 -4.53 4.13
C MET A 140 -17.20 -5.63 3.13
N ARG A 141 -18.03 -6.66 2.98
CA ARG A 141 -17.81 -7.70 1.96
C ARG A 141 -17.85 -7.13 0.54
N HIS A 142 -18.78 -6.22 0.27
CA HIS A 142 -18.86 -5.55 -1.04
C HIS A 142 -17.65 -4.65 -1.31
N LEU A 143 -17.14 -3.94 -0.30
CA LEU A 143 -15.92 -3.16 -0.39
C LEU A 143 -14.72 -4.05 -0.71
N CYS A 144 -14.54 -5.14 0.06
CA CYS A 144 -13.44 -6.09 -0.15
C CYS A 144 -13.50 -6.76 -1.54
N ALA A 145 -14.69 -7.09 -2.05
CA ALA A 145 -14.87 -7.69 -3.37
C ALA A 145 -14.42 -6.79 -4.53
N LYS A 146 -14.34 -5.47 -4.32
CA LYS A 146 -13.87 -4.50 -5.31
C LYS A 146 -12.36 -4.23 -5.24
N LEU A 147 -11.67 -4.78 -4.23
CA LEU A 147 -10.23 -4.59 -4.09
C LEU A 147 -9.47 -5.38 -5.15
N HIS A 148 -8.37 -4.81 -5.63
CA HIS A 148 -7.44 -5.57 -6.48
C HIS A 148 -6.79 -6.70 -5.67
N TYR A 149 -6.52 -6.43 -4.38
CA TYR A 149 -5.94 -7.40 -3.47
C TYR A 149 -6.61 -7.30 -2.09
N ASP A 150 -7.32 -8.35 -1.68
CA ASP A 150 -7.82 -8.47 -0.32
C ASP A 150 -6.72 -9.01 0.60
N HIS A 151 -5.88 -8.10 1.11
CA HIS A 151 -4.78 -8.45 1.99
C HIS A 151 -5.25 -8.97 3.35
N TYR A 152 -6.41 -8.51 3.83
CA TYR A 152 -6.95 -8.96 5.10
C TYR A 152 -7.37 -10.42 5.01
N GLN A 153 -8.16 -10.79 3.98
CA GLN A 153 -8.54 -12.17 3.75
C GLN A 153 -7.32 -13.08 3.49
N LYS A 154 -6.25 -12.53 2.90
CA LYS A 154 -4.98 -13.25 2.75
C LYS A 154 -4.34 -13.55 4.11
N MET A 155 -4.32 -12.60 5.05
CA MET A 155 -3.87 -12.83 6.44
C MET A 155 -4.73 -13.88 7.14
N VAL A 156 -6.06 -13.80 7.00
CA VAL A 156 -7.00 -14.79 7.56
C VAL A 156 -6.72 -16.19 7.03
N THR A 157 -6.56 -16.31 5.70
CA THR A 157 -6.33 -17.60 5.04
C THR A 157 -4.99 -18.19 5.46
N PHE A 158 -3.94 -17.37 5.54
CA PHE A 158 -2.64 -17.81 6.01
C PHE A 158 -2.69 -18.29 7.47
N GLN A 159 -3.27 -17.48 8.36
CA GLN A 159 -3.40 -17.80 9.78
C GLN A 159 -4.06 -19.17 9.97
N ARG A 160 -5.21 -19.41 9.32
CA ARG A 160 -5.95 -20.68 9.42
C ARG A 160 -5.20 -21.85 8.82
N LYS A 161 -4.54 -21.64 7.67
CA LYS A 161 -3.86 -22.72 6.93
C LYS A 161 -2.59 -23.21 7.64
N TYR A 162 -1.85 -22.30 8.27
CA TYR A 162 -0.55 -22.60 8.89
C TYR A 162 -0.59 -22.62 10.41
N ASP A 163 -1.78 -22.48 10.98
CA ASP A 163 -2.02 -22.48 12.43
C ASP A 163 -1.13 -21.46 13.16
N ALA A 164 -1.07 -20.25 12.59
CA ALA A 164 -0.44 -19.13 13.27
C ALA A 164 -1.38 -18.64 14.38
N SER A 165 -0.85 -18.31 15.56
CA SER A 165 -1.65 -17.70 16.61
C SER A 165 -2.12 -16.30 16.19
N TYR A 166 -1.23 -15.54 15.55
CA TYR A 166 -1.52 -14.20 15.04
C TYR A 166 -0.75 -13.85 13.77
N VAL A 167 -1.35 -12.99 12.95
CA VAL A 167 -0.68 -12.20 11.91
C VAL A 167 -1.02 -10.73 12.21
N ILE A 168 0.02 -9.93 12.46
CA ILE A 168 -0.12 -8.56 12.98
C ILE A 168 0.70 -7.62 12.10
N ILE A 169 0.10 -6.48 11.78
CA ILE A 169 0.84 -5.33 11.28
C ILE A 169 0.81 -4.28 12.37
N LEU A 170 1.98 -3.76 12.72
CA LEU A 170 2.12 -2.75 13.75
C LEU A 170 3.05 -1.63 13.31
N SER A 171 2.91 -0.46 13.92
CA SER A 171 3.76 0.70 13.78
C SER A 171 4.42 1.06 15.10
N ASP A 172 5.67 1.47 15.05
CA ASP A 172 6.34 2.15 16.17
C ASP A 172 6.11 3.68 16.11
N ASN A 173 5.38 4.19 15.11
CA ASN A 173 4.90 5.58 15.12
C ASN A 173 3.90 5.75 16.26
N GLN A 174 4.26 6.58 17.24
CA GLN A 174 3.32 7.14 18.19
C GLN A 174 2.39 8.09 17.45
N VAL A 175 1.28 7.61 16.92
CA VAL A 175 0.32 8.49 16.23
C VAL A 175 -0.43 9.30 17.27
N CYS A 176 0.04 10.54 17.47
CA CYS A 176 -0.65 11.57 18.23
C CYS A 176 -1.79 12.14 17.39
N TYR A 177 -3.04 11.93 17.82
CA TYR A 177 -4.11 12.92 17.72
C TYR A 177 -5.00 12.80 18.95
N ASP A 178 -4.80 13.73 19.89
CA ASP A 178 -5.66 14.06 21.05
C ASP A 178 -6.58 12.93 21.55
N THR A 179 -6.01 11.98 22.27
CA THR A 179 -6.76 11.21 23.26
C THR A 179 -6.01 11.39 24.56
N ARG A 180 -6.59 12.21 25.45
CA ARG A 180 -6.10 12.41 26.82
C ARG A 180 -6.19 11.16 27.70
N ASP A 181 -6.32 9.97 27.10
CA ASP A 181 -6.25 8.68 27.76
C ASP A 181 -5.88 7.62 26.69
N TYR A 182 -4.92 6.75 27.03
CA TYR A 182 -4.37 5.59 26.30
C TYR A 182 -3.15 5.82 25.38
N ASP A 183 -2.02 5.34 25.89
CA ASP A 183 -0.76 5.14 25.19
C ASP A 183 -0.92 4.51 23.79
N SER A 184 -0.54 5.28 22.77
CA SER A 184 0.04 4.88 21.48
C SER A 184 -0.13 3.40 21.12
N PHE A 185 -1.31 2.98 20.65
CA PHE A 185 -1.50 1.59 20.24
C PHE A 185 -0.75 1.32 18.92
N PRO A 186 0.23 0.40 18.92
CA PRO A 186 1.06 0.16 17.75
C PRO A 186 0.36 -0.71 16.69
N ILE A 187 -0.73 -1.42 17.02
CA ILE A 187 -1.34 -2.38 16.10
C ILE A 187 -2.15 -1.62 15.04
N ILE A 188 -1.72 -1.71 13.78
CA ILE A 188 -2.47 -1.23 12.62
C ILE A 188 -3.62 -2.18 12.32
N VAL A 189 -3.32 -3.48 12.26
CA VAL A 189 -4.32 -4.53 12.04
C VAL A 189 -3.82 -5.85 12.59
N SER A 190 -4.73 -6.67 13.11
CA SER A 190 -4.41 -8.01 13.60
C SER A 190 -5.45 -9.02 13.13
N TYR A 191 -5.00 -10.24 12.87
CA TYR A 191 -5.88 -11.39 12.79
C TYR A 191 -5.34 -12.55 13.65
N PRO A 192 -6.15 -13.11 14.57
CA PRO A 192 -7.53 -12.72 14.93
C PRO A 192 -7.65 -11.25 15.41
N PRO A 193 -8.84 -10.61 15.30
CA PRO A 193 -9.02 -9.18 15.60
C PRO A 193 -9.06 -8.90 17.11
N ARG A 194 -7.93 -9.16 17.78
CA ARG A 194 -7.72 -8.96 19.21
C ARG A 194 -6.24 -8.72 19.47
N SER A 195 -5.92 -7.99 20.53
CA SER A 195 -4.53 -7.78 20.93
C SER A 195 -3.89 -9.10 21.40
N PRO A 196 -2.66 -9.43 20.97
CA PRO A 196 -1.93 -10.57 21.50
C PRO A 196 -1.47 -10.29 22.94
N ASN A 197 -1.48 -11.31 23.80
CA ASN A 197 -0.97 -11.19 25.17
C ASN A 197 0.54 -10.86 25.18
N GLN A 198 1.26 -11.25 24.13
CA GLN A 198 2.69 -11.06 23.96
C GLN A 198 3.06 -9.69 23.35
N LEU A 199 2.13 -8.72 23.26
CA LEU A 199 2.35 -7.45 22.58
C LEU A 199 3.60 -6.71 23.09
N GLU A 200 3.79 -6.59 24.40
CA GLU A 200 4.96 -5.91 24.97
C GLU A 200 6.29 -6.58 24.56
N ILE A 201 6.31 -7.92 24.51
CA ILE A 201 7.47 -8.70 24.09
C ILE A 201 7.75 -8.44 22.62
N ILE A 202 6.71 -8.43 21.78
CA ILE A 202 6.80 -8.12 20.34
C ILE A 202 7.41 -6.72 20.14
N LEU A 203 6.92 -5.71 20.87
CA LEU A 203 7.41 -4.34 20.75
C LEU A 203 8.87 -4.22 21.19
N ARG A 204 9.24 -4.87 22.31
CA ARG A 204 10.63 -4.92 22.76
C ARG A 204 11.53 -5.58 21.71
N MET A 205 11.12 -6.73 21.18
CA MET A 205 11.87 -7.42 20.13
C MET A 205 12.08 -6.53 18.90
N ILE A 206 11.05 -5.80 18.46
CA ILE A 206 11.16 -4.88 17.33
C ILE A 206 12.13 -3.74 17.65
N SER A 207 12.05 -3.14 18.83
CA SER A 207 12.99 -2.11 19.28
C SER A 207 14.44 -2.62 19.27
N ASP A 208 14.67 -3.84 19.77
CA ASP A 208 16.01 -4.44 19.86
C ASP A 208 16.60 -4.75 18.48
N ILE A 209 15.76 -5.18 17.53
CA ILE A 209 16.20 -5.57 16.18
C ILE A 209 15.96 -4.47 15.14
N ALA A 210 15.46 -3.30 15.52
CA ALA A 210 15.09 -2.21 14.59
C ALA A 210 16.27 -1.81 13.69
N GLN A 211 17.48 -1.81 14.25
CA GLN A 211 18.71 -1.52 13.50
C GLN A 211 19.14 -2.67 12.58
N GLU A 212 18.74 -3.91 12.88
CA GLU A 212 19.03 -5.11 12.07
C GLU A 212 17.96 -5.40 11.01
N LEU A 213 16.79 -4.76 11.12
CA LEU A 213 15.61 -4.93 10.28
C LEU A 213 15.77 -4.21 8.95
N ILE A 214 16.64 -4.77 8.11
CA ILE A 214 16.81 -4.35 6.72
C ILE A 214 15.61 -4.81 5.90
N VAL A 215 15.20 -3.99 4.92
CA VAL A 215 14.17 -4.35 3.94
C VAL A 215 14.47 -5.73 3.31
N ASP A 216 13.43 -6.55 3.19
CA ASP A 216 13.46 -7.93 2.68
C ASP A 216 14.08 -9.00 3.61
N LYS A 217 14.63 -8.60 4.77
CA LYS A 217 15.07 -9.57 5.77
C LYS A 217 13.85 -10.07 6.57
N ILE A 218 13.79 -11.38 6.76
CA ILE A 218 12.87 -12.03 7.69
C ILE A 218 13.68 -12.54 8.87
N ILE A 219 13.29 -12.16 10.08
CA ILE A 219 13.95 -12.54 11.32
C ILE A 219 13.04 -13.52 12.07
N TYR A 220 13.60 -14.65 12.48
CA TYR A 220 12.92 -15.60 13.35
C TYR A 220 13.50 -15.47 14.76
N LYS A 221 12.63 -15.43 15.77
CA LYS A 221 13.01 -15.48 17.18
C LYS A 221 12.15 -16.51 17.88
N PHE A 222 12.76 -17.50 18.52
CA PHE A 222 12.05 -18.44 19.37
C PHE A 222 12.28 -18.06 20.83
N SER A 223 11.18 -17.82 21.57
CA SER A 223 11.22 -17.64 23.02
C SER A 223 11.05 -18.99 23.69
N THR A 224 12.07 -19.44 24.43
CA THR A 224 12.00 -20.67 25.23
C THR A 224 11.07 -20.52 26.43
N GLN A 225 10.87 -19.30 26.94
CA GLN A 225 9.96 -19.01 28.05
C GLN A 225 8.49 -19.12 27.61
N GLU A 226 8.16 -18.49 26.48
CA GLU A 226 6.78 -18.46 25.96
C GLU A 226 6.47 -19.68 25.05
N GLN A 227 7.48 -20.49 24.72
CA GLN A 227 7.40 -21.57 23.72
C GLN A 227 6.84 -21.10 22.35
N CYS A 228 7.08 -19.84 22.01
CA CYS A 228 6.54 -19.20 20.81
C CYS A 228 7.65 -18.83 19.81
N THR A 229 7.34 -18.93 18.51
CA THR A 229 8.16 -18.34 17.44
C THR A 229 7.53 -17.05 16.92
N TYR A 230 8.35 -16.01 16.86
CA TYR A 230 8.06 -14.70 16.27
C TYR A 230 8.79 -14.60 14.94
N VAL A 231 8.04 -14.32 13.87
CA VAL A 231 8.56 -14.05 12.54
C VAL A 231 8.35 -12.57 12.24
N LEU A 232 9.43 -11.82 12.10
CA LEU A 232 9.42 -10.37 11.99
C LEU A 232 9.95 -9.94 10.63
N SER A 233 9.29 -8.97 9.99
CA SER A 233 9.76 -8.36 8.75
C SER A 233 9.35 -6.90 8.66
N THR A 234 10.21 -6.06 8.07
CA THR A 234 9.90 -4.66 7.82
C THR A 234 9.04 -4.52 6.57
N ILE A 235 7.87 -3.89 6.71
CA ILE A 235 7.04 -3.49 5.57
C ILE A 235 7.58 -2.17 5.03
N GLU A 236 7.55 -1.12 5.85
CA GLU A 236 7.98 0.24 5.52
C GLU A 236 8.73 0.85 6.71
N GLN A 237 9.24 2.07 6.55
CA GLN A 237 9.75 2.83 7.69
C GLN A 237 8.68 2.83 8.78
N ASN A 238 9.04 2.38 9.98
CA ASN A 238 8.17 2.40 11.16
C ASN A 238 6.92 1.50 11.07
N ILE A 239 6.88 0.54 10.13
CA ILE A 239 5.78 -0.42 9.99
C ILE A 239 6.31 -1.83 9.78
N TYR A 240 5.83 -2.76 10.61
CA TYR A 240 6.35 -4.11 10.75
C TYR A 240 5.25 -5.16 10.60
N LEU A 241 5.60 -6.28 9.96
CA LEU A 241 4.82 -7.50 9.95
C LEU A 241 5.35 -8.43 11.05
N VAL A 242 4.45 -8.97 11.86
CA VAL A 242 4.73 -9.98 12.87
C VAL A 242 3.81 -11.17 12.69
N ILE A 243 4.37 -12.37 12.65
CA ILE A 243 3.62 -13.63 12.67
C ILE A 243 4.03 -14.39 13.94
N LEU A 244 3.04 -14.75 14.74
CA LEU A 244 3.22 -15.48 15.99
C LEU A 244 2.77 -16.93 15.85
N PHE A 245 3.58 -17.86 16.31
CA PHE A 245 3.26 -19.28 16.40
C PHE A 245 3.51 -19.78 17.83
N GLU A 246 2.58 -20.58 18.37
CA GLU A 246 2.71 -21.29 19.66
C GLU A 246 3.54 -22.59 19.55
N ASN A 247 4.52 -22.60 18.64
CA ASN A 247 5.47 -23.69 18.49
C ASN A 247 6.74 -23.18 17.83
N LYS A 248 7.82 -23.96 17.94
CA LYS A 248 9.07 -23.68 17.25
C LYS A 248 8.89 -23.85 15.73
N LYS A 249 9.13 -22.79 14.97
CA LYS A 249 9.19 -22.83 13.50
C LYS A 249 10.64 -22.80 12.99
N SER A 250 10.84 -23.42 11.83
CA SER A 250 12.12 -23.41 11.12
C SER A 250 12.26 -22.14 10.28
N GLU A 251 13.43 -21.50 10.32
CA GLU A 251 13.73 -20.35 9.46
C GLU A 251 13.76 -20.72 7.97
N LYS A 252 13.89 -22.01 7.66
CA LYS A 252 13.88 -22.55 6.29
C LYS A 252 12.47 -22.82 5.75
N ASP A 253 11.41 -22.46 6.49
CA ASP A 253 10.03 -22.65 6.04
C ASP A 253 9.73 -21.73 4.84
N SER A 254 9.67 -22.34 3.65
CA SER A 254 9.47 -21.61 2.40
C SER A 254 8.09 -20.96 2.29
N PHE A 255 7.06 -21.52 2.94
CA PHE A 255 5.70 -20.99 2.87
C PHE A 255 5.54 -19.74 3.74
N ILE A 256 6.06 -19.78 4.96
CA ILE A 256 6.07 -18.61 5.87
C ILE A 256 6.88 -17.49 5.23
N ASN A 257 8.08 -17.81 4.73
CA ASN A 257 8.95 -16.85 4.07
C ASN A 257 8.29 -16.23 2.83
N HIS A 258 7.69 -17.07 1.96
CA HIS A 258 6.99 -16.58 0.78
C HIS A 258 5.82 -15.66 1.13
N PHE A 259 4.99 -16.04 2.10
CA PHE A 259 3.86 -15.22 2.54
C PHE A 259 4.32 -13.86 3.07
N ALA A 260 5.30 -13.85 3.99
CA ALA A 260 5.80 -12.62 4.60
C ALA A 260 6.43 -11.68 3.56
N MET A 261 7.31 -12.21 2.69
CA MET A 261 7.90 -11.41 1.61
C MET A 261 6.83 -10.86 0.66
N GLU A 262 5.90 -11.70 0.20
CA GLU A 262 4.91 -11.29 -0.79
C GLU A 262 3.95 -10.24 -0.21
N LEU A 263 3.54 -10.37 1.06
CA LEU A 263 2.72 -9.37 1.74
C LEU A 263 3.49 -8.03 1.85
N CYS A 264 4.72 -8.05 2.35
CA CYS A 264 5.56 -6.85 2.45
C CYS A 264 5.76 -6.15 1.10
N GLN A 265 6.10 -6.89 0.04
CA GLN A 265 6.28 -6.36 -1.31
C GLN A 265 5.01 -5.73 -1.89
N ASN A 266 3.84 -6.36 -1.65
CA ASN A 266 2.57 -5.83 -2.10
C ASN A 266 2.23 -4.52 -1.36
N LEU A 267 2.47 -4.45 -0.05
CA LEU A 267 2.22 -3.24 0.77
C LEU A 267 3.17 -2.10 0.45
N ARG A 268 4.42 -2.39 0.03
CA ARG A 268 5.36 -1.41 -0.53
C ARG A 268 5.06 -1.00 -1.97
N CYS A 269 4.00 -1.55 -2.57
CA CYS A 269 3.60 -1.27 -3.96
C CYS A 269 4.69 -1.62 -5.00
N GLU A 270 5.64 -2.52 -4.68
CA GLU A 270 6.80 -2.78 -5.54
C GLU A 270 6.42 -3.26 -6.93
N LYS A 271 5.47 -4.21 -7.02
CA LYS A 271 5.05 -4.79 -8.30
C LYS A 271 4.43 -3.76 -9.23
N VAL A 272 3.67 -2.79 -8.69
CA VAL A 272 3.09 -1.73 -9.53
C VAL A 272 4.17 -0.76 -10.00
N PHE A 273 5.10 -0.36 -9.13
CA PHE A 273 6.23 0.49 -9.54
C PHE A 273 7.14 -0.19 -10.57
N ALA A 274 7.46 -1.47 -10.39
CA ALA A 274 8.23 -2.26 -11.34
C ALA A 274 7.53 -2.40 -12.71
N SER A 275 6.19 -2.43 -12.74
CA SER A 275 5.45 -2.52 -14.01
C SER A 275 5.55 -1.25 -14.87
N LEU A 276 5.83 -0.08 -14.28
CA LEU A 276 6.07 1.15 -15.04
C LEU A 276 7.35 1.05 -15.89
N LYS A 277 8.39 0.35 -15.37
CA LYS A 277 9.66 0.13 -16.07
C LYS A 277 9.48 -0.61 -17.40
N ASN A 278 8.62 -1.62 -17.39
CA ASN A 278 8.41 -2.51 -18.53
C ASN A 278 7.62 -1.84 -19.67
N GLN A 279 6.96 -0.71 -19.41
CA GLN A 279 6.22 0.06 -20.42
C GLN A 279 7.10 1.07 -21.18
N THR A 280 8.35 1.26 -20.74
CA THR A 280 9.32 2.19 -21.37
C THR A 280 10.37 1.51 -22.26
N LYS A 281 10.28 0.19 -22.44
CA LYS A 281 11.05 -0.57 -23.43
C LYS A 281 10.22 -0.74 -24.68
#